data_AF-A0A2G9TK29-F1
#
_entry.id   AF-A0A2G9TK29-F1
#
_cell.length_a   1.000
_cell.length_b   1.000
_cell.length_c   1.000
_cell.angle_alpha   90.00
_cell.angle_beta   90.00
_cell.angle_gamma   90.00
#
_symmetry.space_group_name_H-M   'P 1'
#
loop_
_entity.id
_entity.type
_entity.pdbx_description
1 polymer ?
#
loop_
_entity_poly.entity_id
_entity_poly.type
_entity_poly.pdbx_seq_one_letter_code
_entity_poly.pdbx_strand_id
1 'polypeptide(L)'
;ILTPFFDQADENEDGQLDAVEFAGFRSVIRSKAVRNAVAILKEIDLDGDGLVSLPEAEEKTKREDDMDSQETATLFNIADQNKSGKLDKVELADFIRLVRLSAIRFATDHFKEFDTNRDRLITVDELAQLIENKYHVPFDITRDFFAKVCQLAIDQVTARPRAHSSMAVRREIAQQAGVSRSLSVEAAAFARTVR
;
A
#
# COMPACT_ATOMS: atom_id res chain seq x y z
N ILE A 1 2.93 19.56 2.02
CA ILE A 1 3.97 19.26 0.99
C ILE A 1 3.55 19.74 -0.41
N LEU A 2 2.26 19.73 -0.78
CA LEU A 2 1.80 20.22 -2.08
C LEU A 2 1.53 21.73 -2.14
N THR A 3 1.22 22.37 -1.01
CA THR A 3 0.90 23.80 -0.88
C THR A 3 1.90 24.70 -1.62
N PRO A 4 3.23 24.57 -1.44
CA PRO A 4 4.17 25.47 -2.12
C PRO A 4 4.19 25.34 -3.65
N PHE A 5 3.74 24.21 -4.20
CA PHE A 5 3.64 24.01 -5.65
C PHE A 5 2.33 24.56 -6.20
N PHE A 6 1.27 24.50 -5.40
CA PHE A 6 -0.01 25.11 -5.73
C PHE A 6 0.15 26.63 -5.76
N ASP A 7 0.71 27.20 -4.69
CA ASP A 7 0.97 28.65 -4.56
C ASP A 7 1.92 29.17 -5.66
N GLN A 8 2.82 28.32 -6.18
CA GLN A 8 3.69 28.70 -7.30
C GLN A 8 2.99 28.67 -8.66
N ALA A 9 1.94 27.85 -8.81
CA ALA A 9 1.21 27.70 -10.06
C ALA A 9 -0.01 28.63 -10.15
N ASP A 10 -0.57 29.01 -9.00
CA ASP A 10 -1.64 30.01 -8.84
C ASP A 10 -1.02 31.42 -8.98
N GLU A 11 -0.85 31.88 -10.23
CA GLU A 11 -0.15 33.14 -10.53
C GLU A 11 -0.99 34.36 -10.16
N ASN A 12 -2.31 34.21 -10.20
CA ASN A 12 -3.24 35.28 -9.85
C ASN A 12 -3.62 35.32 -8.35
N GLU A 13 -3.12 34.34 -7.58
CA GLU A 13 -3.32 34.17 -6.13
C GLU A 13 -4.81 34.11 -5.72
N ASP A 14 -5.67 33.56 -6.59
CA ASP A 14 -7.11 33.48 -6.35
C ASP A 14 -7.55 32.22 -5.57
N GLY A 15 -6.58 31.36 -5.25
CA GLY A 15 -6.79 30.10 -4.54
C GLY A 15 -7.34 28.98 -5.41
N GLN A 16 -7.37 29.16 -6.74
CA GLN A 16 -7.76 28.18 -7.74
C GLN A 16 -6.67 28.07 -8.81
N LEU A 17 -6.78 27.07 -9.69
CA LEU A 17 -5.89 26.95 -10.85
C LEU A 17 -6.75 26.92 -12.10
N ASP A 18 -6.55 27.88 -12.98
CA ASP A 18 -7.13 27.84 -14.31
C ASP A 18 -6.45 26.77 -15.19
N ALA A 19 -6.87 26.64 -16.45
CA ALA A 19 -6.35 25.60 -17.34
C ALA A 19 -4.83 25.72 -17.62
N VAL A 20 -4.31 26.95 -17.66
CA VAL A 20 -2.90 27.26 -17.92
C VAL A 20 -2.08 27.00 -16.65
N GLU A 21 -2.54 27.53 -15.52
CA GLU A 21 -1.93 27.34 -14.20
C GLU A 21 -1.90 25.85 -13.82
N PHE A 22 -2.99 25.12 -14.06
CA PHE A 22 -3.05 23.68 -13.84
C PHE A 22 -2.10 22.90 -14.75
N ALA A 23 -1.92 23.32 -16.01
CA ALA A 23 -0.93 22.71 -16.91
C ALA A 23 0.50 22.91 -16.40
N GLY A 24 0.81 24.12 -15.91
CA GLY A 24 2.08 24.44 -15.23
C GLY A 24 2.31 23.55 -14.01
N PHE A 25 1.32 23.48 -13.12
CA PHE A 25 1.32 22.63 -11.93
C PHE A 25 1.58 21.16 -12.28
N ARG A 26 0.84 20.61 -13.26
CA ARG A 26 1.03 19.22 -13.73
C ARG A 26 2.44 18.95 -14.24
N SER A 27 3.03 19.92 -14.95
CA SER A 27 4.39 19.80 -15.47
C SER A 27 5.40 19.66 -14.33
N VAL A 28 5.27 20.48 -13.28
CA VAL A 28 6.14 20.42 -12.09
C VAL A 28 6.02 19.09 -11.36
N ILE A 29 4.79 18.61 -11.14
CA ILE A 29 4.53 17.31 -10.50
C ILE A 29 5.18 16.18 -11.31
N ARG A 30 5.02 16.19 -12.64
CA ARG A 30 5.64 15.20 -13.54
C ARG A 30 7.16 15.25 -13.47
N SER A 31 7.78 16.43 -13.54
CA SER A 31 9.23 16.58 -13.43
C SER A 31 9.75 16.04 -12.09
N LYS A 32 9.02 16.24 -11.00
CA LYS A 32 9.37 15.69 -9.68
C LYS A 32 9.24 14.16 -9.65
N ALA A 33 8.18 13.61 -10.26
CA ALA A 33 7.99 12.17 -10.37
C ALA A 33 9.18 11.51 -11.11
N VAL A 34 9.61 12.09 -12.24
CA VAL A 34 10.79 11.60 -12.98
C VAL A 34 12.07 11.70 -12.15
N ARG A 35 12.30 12.80 -11.42
CA ARG A 35 13.46 12.91 -10.52
C ARG A 35 13.45 11.83 -9.43
N ASN A 36 12.29 11.55 -8.85
CA ASN A 36 12.16 10.48 -7.86
C ASN A 36 12.40 9.12 -8.49
N ALA A 37 11.91 8.88 -9.71
CA ALA A 37 12.17 7.66 -10.46
C ALA A 37 13.66 7.45 -10.73
N VAL A 38 14.43 8.52 -11.00
CA VAL A 38 15.90 8.42 -11.13
C VAL A 38 16.59 8.00 -9.83
N ALA A 39 16.08 8.43 -8.67
CA ALA A 39 16.62 7.97 -7.38
C ALA A 39 16.32 6.48 -7.16
N ILE A 40 15.07 6.10 -7.43
CA ILE A 40 14.58 4.71 -7.30
C ILE A 40 15.28 3.77 -8.30
N LEU A 41 15.56 4.23 -9.51
CA LEU A 41 16.27 3.46 -10.54
C LEU A 41 17.59 2.91 -9.99
N LYS A 42 18.35 3.70 -9.23
CA LYS A 42 19.61 3.27 -8.62
C LYS A 42 19.48 2.15 -7.59
N GLU A 43 18.27 1.95 -7.06
CA GLU A 43 17.98 0.93 -6.05
C GLU A 43 17.43 -0.36 -6.68
N ILE A 44 16.85 -0.27 -7.89
CA ILE A 44 16.16 -1.36 -8.59
C ILE A 44 17.00 -1.95 -9.71
N ASP A 45 17.79 -1.12 -10.40
CA ASP A 45 18.63 -1.51 -11.53
C ASP A 45 19.82 -2.35 -11.01
N LEU A 46 19.65 -3.67 -11.02
CA LEU A 46 20.61 -4.62 -10.47
C LEU A 46 21.68 -4.98 -11.48
N ASP A 47 21.35 -4.98 -12.77
CA ASP A 47 22.28 -5.28 -13.85
C ASP A 47 23.08 -4.04 -14.33
N GLY A 48 22.65 -2.84 -13.93
CA GLY A 48 23.35 -1.58 -14.13
C GLY A 48 23.21 -1.02 -15.54
N ASP A 49 22.19 -1.45 -16.30
CA ASP A 49 22.00 -1.02 -17.69
C ASP A 49 21.26 0.32 -17.83
N GLY A 50 20.83 0.91 -16.71
CA GLY A 50 20.15 2.20 -16.65
C GLY A 50 18.66 2.13 -17.00
N LEU A 51 18.10 0.93 -17.10
CA LEU A 51 16.68 0.65 -17.33
C LEU A 51 16.15 -0.27 -16.22
N VAL A 52 14.84 -0.53 -16.22
CA VAL A 52 14.23 -1.51 -15.30
C VAL A 52 13.57 -2.62 -16.10
N SER A 53 14.04 -3.84 -15.91
CA SER A 53 13.44 -5.04 -16.45
C SER A 53 12.23 -5.51 -15.61
N LEU A 54 11.38 -6.36 -16.19
CA LEU A 54 10.24 -6.93 -15.46
C LEU A 54 10.65 -7.70 -14.19
N PRO A 55 11.69 -8.56 -14.18
CA PRO A 55 12.13 -9.23 -12.96
C PRO A 55 12.54 -8.27 -11.84
N GLU A 56 13.23 -7.18 -12.16
CA GLU A 56 13.64 -6.17 -11.18
C GLU A 56 12.43 -5.40 -10.64
N ALA A 57 11.46 -5.09 -11.50
CA ALA A 57 10.18 -4.51 -11.09
C ALA A 57 9.40 -5.45 -10.15
N GLU A 58 9.32 -6.74 -10.48
CA GLU A 58 8.67 -7.77 -9.64
C GLU A 58 9.33 -7.93 -8.28
N GLU A 59 10.67 -7.92 -8.22
CA GLU A 59 11.36 -8.02 -6.94
C GLU A 59 11.01 -6.84 -6.03
N LYS A 60 11.02 -5.62 -6.57
CA LYS A 60 10.66 -4.44 -5.79
C LYS A 60 9.21 -4.47 -5.34
N THR A 61 8.25 -4.65 -6.24
CA THR A 61 6.82 -4.54 -5.90
C THR A 61 6.39 -5.65 -4.97
N LYS A 62 6.95 -6.85 -5.10
CA LYS A 62 6.75 -7.92 -4.14
C LYS A 62 7.30 -7.57 -2.76
N ARG A 63 8.48 -6.96 -2.67
CA ARG A 63 9.12 -6.60 -1.40
C ARG A 63 8.42 -5.45 -0.67
N GLU A 64 7.94 -4.46 -1.41
CA GLU A 64 7.44 -3.20 -0.84
C GLU A 64 5.91 -3.12 -0.79
N ASP A 65 5.23 -3.72 -1.75
CA ASP A 65 3.78 -3.59 -1.94
C ASP A 65 3.04 -4.95 -1.80
N ASP A 66 3.76 -6.06 -1.55
CA ASP A 66 3.26 -7.45 -1.52
C ASP A 66 2.49 -7.84 -2.80
N MET A 67 2.83 -7.19 -3.91
CA MET A 67 2.15 -7.33 -5.19
C MET A 67 2.61 -8.61 -5.92
N ASP A 68 1.67 -9.32 -6.55
CA ASP A 68 2.01 -10.52 -7.31
C ASP A 68 2.61 -10.21 -8.69
N SER A 69 3.28 -11.21 -9.28
CA SER A 69 3.95 -11.07 -10.58
C SER A 69 2.98 -10.75 -11.72
N GLN A 70 1.75 -11.27 -11.70
CA GLN A 70 0.78 -11.05 -12.78
C GLN A 70 0.26 -9.61 -12.75
N GLU A 71 -0.06 -9.07 -11.57
CA GLU A 71 -0.41 -7.66 -11.40
C GLU A 71 0.75 -6.76 -11.79
N THR A 72 1.96 -7.09 -11.35
CA THR A 72 3.18 -6.35 -11.71
C THR A 72 3.39 -6.29 -13.21
N ALA A 73 3.33 -7.44 -13.90
CA ALA A 73 3.48 -7.51 -15.35
C ALA A 73 2.40 -6.69 -16.08
N THR A 74 1.17 -6.68 -15.58
CA THR A 74 0.09 -5.88 -16.16
C THR A 74 0.41 -4.38 -16.07
N LEU A 75 0.81 -3.89 -14.91
CA LEU A 75 1.17 -2.48 -14.72
C LEU A 75 2.44 -2.11 -15.49
N PHE A 76 3.41 -3.02 -15.56
CA PHE A 76 4.64 -2.85 -16.33
C PHE A 76 4.33 -2.64 -17.81
N ASN A 77 3.52 -3.51 -18.40
CA ASN A 77 3.14 -3.41 -19.80
C ASN A 77 2.32 -2.14 -20.14
N ILE A 78 1.60 -1.59 -19.17
CA ILE A 78 0.91 -0.30 -19.33
C ILE A 78 1.93 0.86 -19.32
N ALA A 79 2.98 0.75 -18.52
CA ALA A 79 4.02 1.77 -18.40
C ALA A 79 5.04 1.73 -19.54
N ASP A 80 5.35 0.55 -20.09
CA ASP A 80 6.24 0.33 -21.24
C ASP A 80 5.57 0.79 -22.55
N GLN A 81 5.52 2.11 -22.74
CA GLN A 81 4.82 2.73 -23.86
C GLN A 81 5.52 2.43 -25.18
N ASN A 82 6.85 2.40 -25.17
CA ASN A 82 7.66 2.12 -26.36
C ASN A 82 7.77 0.62 -26.67
N LYS A 83 7.29 -0.26 -25.78
CA LYS A 83 7.33 -1.73 -25.89
C LYS A 83 8.74 -2.29 -26.02
N SER A 84 9.70 -1.68 -25.35
CA SER A 84 11.09 -2.14 -25.37
C SER A 84 11.32 -3.37 -24.51
N GLY A 85 10.38 -3.69 -23.61
CA GLY A 85 10.53 -4.75 -22.60
C GLY A 85 11.33 -4.31 -21.37
N LYS A 86 11.73 -3.04 -21.31
CA LYS A 86 12.37 -2.39 -20.15
C LYS A 86 11.76 -1.01 -19.96
N LEU A 87 11.81 -0.47 -18.73
CA LEU A 87 11.30 0.86 -18.43
C LEU A 87 12.45 1.86 -18.36
N ASP A 88 12.37 2.94 -19.14
CA ASP A 88 13.22 4.10 -18.93
C ASP A 88 12.78 4.91 -17.69
N LYS A 89 13.51 5.97 -17.33
CA LYS A 89 13.18 6.82 -16.16
C LYS A 89 11.80 7.48 -16.19
N VAL A 90 11.26 7.76 -17.38
CA VAL A 90 9.94 8.36 -17.56
C VAL A 90 8.88 7.29 -17.39
N GLU A 91 9.06 6.15 -18.06
CA GLU A 91 8.18 4.99 -17.96
C GLU A 91 8.16 4.42 -16.53
N LEU A 92 9.31 4.38 -15.85
CA LEU A 92 9.44 4.00 -14.44
C LEU A 92 8.67 4.96 -13.52
N ALA A 93 8.66 6.27 -13.80
CA ALA A 93 7.87 7.22 -13.03
C ALA A 93 6.37 6.94 -13.15
N ASP A 94 5.91 6.57 -14.35
CA ASP A 94 4.53 6.16 -14.59
C ASP A 94 4.20 4.82 -13.96
N PHE A 95 5.10 3.84 -14.03
CA PHE A 95 4.95 2.55 -13.36
C PHE A 95 4.77 2.72 -11.85
N ILE A 96 5.66 3.48 -11.19
CA ILE A 96 5.56 3.76 -9.74
C ILE A 96 4.22 4.44 -9.39
N ARG A 97 3.75 5.35 -10.25
CA ARG A 97 2.45 5.99 -10.08
C ARG A 97 1.31 4.97 -10.20
N LEU A 98 1.37 4.06 -11.16
CA LEU A 98 0.36 3.03 -11.37
C LEU A 98 0.29 2.05 -10.19
N VAL A 99 1.44 1.60 -9.67
CA VAL A 99 1.52 0.75 -8.46
C VAL A 99 0.88 1.44 -7.26
N ARG A 100 1.14 2.74 -7.05
CA ARG A 100 0.48 3.49 -5.97
C ARG A 100 -1.04 3.58 -6.16
N LEU A 101 -1.49 3.77 -7.39
CA LEU A 101 -2.92 3.84 -7.70
C LEU A 101 -3.61 2.47 -7.54
N SER A 102 -2.95 1.36 -7.87
CA SER A 102 -3.50 0.03 -7.61
C SER A 102 -3.64 -0.23 -6.12
N ALA A 103 -2.63 0.14 -5.31
CA ALA A 103 -2.70 0.05 -3.85
C ALA A 103 -3.85 0.88 -3.26
N ILE A 104 -4.03 2.13 -3.71
CA ILE A 104 -5.15 2.99 -3.29
C ILE A 104 -6.49 2.37 -3.68
N ARG A 105 -6.61 1.87 -4.90
CA ARG A 105 -7.83 1.23 -5.39
C ARG A 105 -8.15 -0.03 -4.58
N PHE A 106 -7.16 -0.89 -4.35
CA PHE A 106 -7.28 -2.08 -3.52
C PHE A 106 -7.78 -1.71 -2.12
N ALA A 107 -7.13 -0.75 -1.47
CA ALA A 107 -7.56 -0.26 -0.17
C ALA A 107 -8.99 0.30 -0.21
N THR A 108 -9.35 1.09 -1.22
CA THR A 108 -10.69 1.69 -1.37
C THR A 108 -11.78 0.65 -1.62
N ASP A 109 -11.48 -0.38 -2.43
CA ASP A 109 -12.44 -1.44 -2.76
C ASP A 109 -12.67 -2.33 -1.54
N HIS A 110 -11.61 -2.71 -0.82
CA HIS A 110 -11.75 -3.42 0.46
C HIS A 110 -12.41 -2.56 1.54
N PHE A 111 -12.12 -1.26 1.59
CA PHE A 111 -12.74 -0.36 2.57
C PHE A 111 -14.27 -0.43 2.51
N LYS A 112 -14.85 -0.49 1.31
CA LYS A 112 -16.30 -0.61 1.10
C LYS A 112 -16.88 -1.95 1.55
N GLU A 113 -16.07 -3.02 1.58
CA GLU A 113 -16.52 -4.32 2.09
C GLU A 113 -16.71 -4.27 3.60
N PHE A 114 -15.84 -3.54 4.31
CA PHE A 114 -15.88 -3.42 5.78
C PHE A 114 -16.80 -2.30 6.27
N ASP A 115 -16.83 -1.15 5.60
CA ASP A 115 -17.67 0.01 5.93
C ASP A 115 -19.15 -0.26 5.57
N THR A 116 -19.79 -1.07 6.40
CA THR A 116 -21.15 -1.56 6.18
C THR A 116 -22.18 -0.45 6.36
N ASN A 117 -21.93 0.47 7.30
CA ASN A 117 -22.84 1.58 7.60
C ASN A 117 -22.60 2.81 6.69
N ARG A 118 -21.52 2.83 5.90
CA ARG A 118 -21.12 3.87 4.94
C ARG A 118 -20.78 5.22 5.60
N ASP A 119 -20.32 5.21 6.83
CA ASP A 119 -19.91 6.42 7.56
C ASP A 119 -18.45 6.83 7.27
N ARG A 120 -17.75 6.05 6.43
CA ARG A 120 -16.33 6.22 6.07
C ARG A 120 -15.37 5.95 7.21
N LEU A 121 -15.79 5.18 8.20
CA LEU A 121 -14.97 4.60 9.25
C LEU A 121 -15.08 3.08 9.17
N ILE A 122 -14.07 2.37 9.68
CA ILE A 122 -14.15 0.92 9.89
C ILE A 122 -13.99 0.69 11.38
N THR A 123 -15.06 0.19 12.01
CA THR A 123 -15.07 -0.14 13.43
C THR A 123 -14.72 -1.62 13.66
N VAL A 124 -14.31 -1.96 14.89
CA VAL A 124 -14.05 -3.36 15.29
C VAL A 124 -15.33 -4.19 15.15
N ASP A 125 -16.50 -3.61 15.39
CA ASP A 125 -17.78 -4.29 15.29
C ASP A 125 -18.13 -4.63 13.83
N GLU A 126 -17.91 -3.70 12.90
CA GLU A 126 -18.12 -3.96 11.46
C GLU A 126 -17.18 -5.04 10.93
N LEU A 127 -15.91 -5.01 11.37
CA LEU A 127 -14.95 -6.04 11.03
C LEU A 127 -15.32 -7.42 11.61
N ALA A 128 -15.76 -7.46 12.87
CA ALA A 128 -16.17 -8.70 13.53
C ALA A 128 -17.44 -9.30 12.90
N GLN A 129 -18.40 -8.46 12.49
CA GLN A 129 -19.57 -8.90 11.73
C GLN A 129 -19.18 -9.48 10.37
N LEU A 130 -18.23 -8.86 9.66
CA LEU A 130 -17.78 -9.40 8.37
C LEU A 130 -17.07 -10.76 8.53
N ILE A 131 -16.23 -10.91 9.55
CA ILE A 131 -15.54 -12.17 9.86
C ILE A 131 -16.53 -13.27 10.24
N GLU A 132 -17.56 -12.93 11.02
CA GLU A 132 -18.64 -13.86 11.35
C GLU A 132 -19.40 -14.31 10.10
N ASN A 133 -19.81 -13.38 9.25
CA ASN A 133 -20.57 -13.68 8.04
C ASN A 133 -19.76 -14.48 7.01
N LYS A 134 -18.46 -14.20 6.86
CA LYS A 134 -17.61 -14.81 5.83
C LYS A 134 -16.98 -16.12 6.29
N TYR A 135 -16.54 -16.20 7.55
CA TYR A 135 -15.76 -17.31 8.08
C TYR A 135 -16.47 -18.10 9.18
N HIS A 136 -17.70 -17.72 9.55
CA HIS A 136 -18.50 -18.36 10.60
C HIS A 136 -17.79 -18.40 11.96
N VAL A 137 -16.93 -17.41 12.20
CA VAL A 137 -16.25 -17.21 13.48
C VAL A 137 -17.13 -16.31 14.35
N PRO A 138 -17.56 -16.76 15.55
CA PRO A 138 -18.43 -15.97 16.41
C PRO A 138 -17.90 -14.56 16.69
N PHE A 139 -18.79 -13.58 16.65
CA PHE A 139 -18.48 -12.15 16.87
C PHE A 139 -17.63 -11.90 18.13
N ASP A 140 -18.02 -12.50 19.26
CA ASP A 140 -17.34 -12.29 20.54
C ASP A 140 -15.88 -12.76 20.53
N ILE A 141 -15.58 -13.86 19.82
CA ILE A 141 -14.21 -14.39 19.71
C ILE A 141 -13.33 -13.40 18.94
N THR A 142 -13.86 -12.83 17.87
CA THR A 142 -13.15 -11.84 17.05
C THR A 142 -12.90 -10.56 17.84
N ARG A 143 -13.90 -10.05 18.56
CA ARG A 143 -13.75 -8.86 19.42
C ARG A 143 -12.71 -9.08 20.52
N ASP A 144 -12.77 -10.22 21.21
CA ASP A 144 -11.82 -10.56 22.28
C ASP A 144 -10.40 -10.73 21.75
N PHE A 145 -10.25 -11.24 20.53
CA PHE A 145 -8.96 -11.31 19.84
C PHE A 145 -8.38 -9.91 19.60
N PHE A 146 -9.18 -8.97 19.06
CA PHE A 146 -8.74 -7.60 18.83
C PHE A 146 -8.39 -6.87 20.13
N ALA A 147 -9.18 -7.04 21.20
CA ALA A 147 -8.87 -6.47 22.51
C ALA A 147 -7.50 -6.91 23.05
N LYS A 148 -7.16 -8.20 22.88
CA LYS A 148 -5.85 -8.74 23.28
C LYS A 148 -4.70 -8.23 22.41
N VAL A 149 -4.90 -8.13 21.09
CA VAL A 149 -3.88 -7.60 20.16
C VAL A 149 -3.61 -6.12 20.43
N CYS A 150 -4.64 -5.32 20.68
CA CYS A 150 -4.49 -3.90 21.05
C CYS A 150 -3.71 -3.74 22.36
N GLN A 151 -3.97 -4.59 23.37
CA GLN A 151 -3.21 -4.57 24.63
C GLN A 151 -1.72 -4.93 24.41
N LEU A 152 -1.43 -5.94 23.59
CA LEU A 152 -0.06 -6.35 23.28
C LEU A 152 0.71 -5.31 22.45
N ALA A 153 0.02 -4.53 21.60
CA ALA A 153 0.63 -3.44 20.85
C ALA A 153 1.03 -2.28 21.77
N ILE A 154 0.22 -1.98 22.79
CA ILE A 154 0.52 -0.98 23.83
C ILE A 154 1.71 -1.45 24.70
N ASP A 155 1.76 -2.73 25.06
CA ASP A 155 2.82 -3.29 25.88
C ASP A 155 4.18 -3.36 25.14
N GLN A 156 4.18 -3.57 23.81
CA GLN A 156 5.41 -3.53 23.00
C GLN A 156 5.97 -2.12 22.77
N VAL A 157 5.11 -1.10 22.74
CA VAL A 157 5.57 0.31 22.70
C VAL A 157 6.20 0.72 24.03
N THR A 158 5.80 0.08 25.14
CA THR A 158 6.31 0.38 26.48
C THR A 158 7.47 -0.53 26.94
N ALA A 159 7.68 -1.69 26.32
CA ALA A 159 8.74 -2.64 26.68
C ALA A 159 9.92 -2.66 25.67
N ARG A 160 11.15 -2.55 26.20
CA ARG A 160 12.43 -2.75 25.45
C ARG A 160 12.41 -4.02 24.59
N PRO A 161 13.12 -4.04 23.45
CA PRO A 161 13.01 -5.12 22.47
C PRO A 161 13.58 -6.42 23.06
N ARG A 162 12.71 -7.41 23.29
CA ARG A 162 13.13 -8.81 23.37
C ARG A 162 12.73 -9.51 22.07
N ALA A 163 13.74 -10.12 21.46
CA ALA A 163 13.69 -10.81 20.19
C ALA A 163 12.76 -12.03 20.23
N HIS A 164 11.46 -11.83 20.07
CA HIS A 164 10.57 -12.89 19.61
C HIS A 164 10.30 -12.64 18.13
N SER A 165 10.86 -13.51 17.29
CA SER A 165 10.71 -13.42 15.85
C SER A 165 9.22 -13.50 15.49
N SER A 166 8.79 -12.68 14.52
CA SER A 166 7.40 -12.59 14.05
C SER A 166 6.78 -13.97 13.72
N MET A 167 7.60 -14.98 13.39
CA MET A 167 7.15 -16.35 13.13
C MET A 167 6.73 -17.14 14.38
N ALA A 168 7.35 -16.89 15.54
CA ALA A 168 6.99 -17.58 16.78
C ALA A 168 5.61 -17.12 17.27
N VAL A 169 5.36 -15.81 17.23
CA VAL A 169 4.07 -15.19 17.58
C VAL A 169 2.96 -15.68 16.65
N ARG A 170 3.22 -15.75 15.33
CA ARG A 170 2.27 -16.29 14.35
C ARG A 170 1.91 -17.77 14.58
N ARG A 171 2.86 -18.58 15.04
CA ARG A 171 2.64 -20.00 15.34
C ARG A 171 1.82 -20.20 16.61
N GLU A 172 2.14 -19.45 17.66
CA GLU A 172 1.48 -19.57 18.96
C GLU A 172 0.01 -19.10 18.89
N ILE A 173 -0.25 -18.04 18.12
CA ILE A 173 -1.60 -17.51 17.88
C ILE A 173 -2.48 -18.48 17.08
N ALA A 174 -1.94 -19.10 16.02
CA ALA A 174 -2.67 -20.09 15.22
C ALA A 174 -3.02 -21.35 16.04
N GLN A 175 -2.16 -21.70 17.00
CA GLN A 175 -2.31 -22.90 17.82
C GLN A 175 -3.32 -22.72 18.97
N GLN A 176 -3.46 -21.51 19.51
CA GLN A 176 -4.43 -21.21 20.59
C GLN A 176 -5.85 -20.91 20.09
N ALA A 177 -5.99 -20.33 18.89
CA ALA A 177 -7.30 -19.95 18.37
C ALA A 177 -7.98 -21.05 17.55
N GLY A 178 -7.27 -22.12 17.16
CA GLY A 178 -7.79 -23.12 16.22
C GLY A 178 -8.13 -22.54 14.83
N VAL A 179 -7.63 -21.33 14.55
CA VAL A 179 -7.96 -20.55 13.36
C VAL A 179 -7.03 -20.96 12.21
N SER A 180 -7.60 -21.12 11.02
CA SER A 180 -6.87 -21.45 9.79
C SER A 180 -5.74 -20.44 9.53
N ARG A 181 -4.63 -20.94 8.98
CA ARG A 181 -3.42 -20.15 8.67
C ARG A 181 -3.70 -18.93 7.78
N SER A 182 -4.79 -18.94 7.01
CA SER A 182 -5.26 -17.83 6.17
C SER A 182 -5.78 -16.64 6.97
N LEU A 183 -6.66 -16.87 7.96
CA LEU A 183 -7.22 -15.82 8.83
C LEU A 183 -6.13 -15.13 9.67
N SER A 184 -5.12 -15.89 10.11
CA SER A 184 -3.97 -15.33 10.84
C SER A 184 -3.12 -14.39 9.98
N VAL A 185 -3.10 -14.61 8.66
CA VAL A 185 -2.38 -13.75 7.70
C VAL A 185 -3.19 -12.49 7.41
N GLU A 186 -4.50 -12.62 7.19
CA GLU A 186 -5.40 -11.48 6.94
C GLU A 186 -5.48 -10.54 8.16
N ALA A 187 -5.63 -11.09 9.38
CA ALA A 187 -5.64 -10.30 10.61
C ALA A 187 -4.29 -9.60 10.86
N ALA A 188 -3.17 -10.25 10.53
CA ALA A 188 -1.84 -9.65 10.65
C ALA A 188 -1.55 -8.62 9.55
N ALA A 189 -2.12 -8.78 8.36
CA ALA A 189 -2.07 -7.78 7.29
C ALA A 189 -2.87 -6.53 7.68
N PHE A 190 -4.09 -6.72 8.18
CA PHE A 190 -4.93 -5.63 8.67
C PHE A 190 -4.29 -4.85 9.83
N ALA A 191 -3.72 -5.55 10.82
CA ALA A 191 -3.00 -4.90 11.93
C ALA A 191 -1.78 -4.07 11.49
N ARG A 192 -1.21 -4.34 10.30
CA ARG A 192 -0.16 -3.50 9.70
C ARG A 192 -0.71 -2.30 8.95
N THR A 193 -1.89 -2.44 8.34
CA THR A 193 -2.56 -1.37 7.58
C THR A 193 -3.19 -0.31 8.49
N VAL A 194 -3.55 -0.65 9.73
CA VAL A 194 -4.16 0.26 10.72
C VAL A 194 -3.11 1.01 11.57
N ARG A 195 -1.82 0.94 11.19
CA ARG A 195 -0.72 1.64 11.87
C ARG A 195 -0.40 2.96 11.20
#